data_AF-A0A843BMH3-F1
#
_entry.id   AF-A0A843BMH3-F1
#
_cell.length_a   1.000
_cell.length_b   1.000
_cell.length_c   1.000
_cell.angle_alpha   90.00
_cell.angle_beta   90.00
_cell.angle_gamma   90.00
#
_symmetry.space_group_name_H-M   'P 1'
#
loop_
_entity.id
_entity.type
_entity.pdbx_description
1 polymer ?
#
loop_
_entity_poly.entity_id
_entity_poly.type
_entity_poly.pdbx_seq_one_letter_code
_entity_poly.pdbx_strand_id
1 'polypeptide(L)'
;METQLNYPDHRSLENVFESSRSPAEEHHLRDLHLVTLEKGENGMIVAKCTEINVITQGKSFDDAERNVVEAISLMREELGKDKEFSISVRRIF
;
A
#
# COMPACT_ATOMS: atom_id res chain seq x y z
N MET A 1 26.51 -57.42 20.31
CA MET A 1 27.37 -57.17 19.14
C MET A 1 26.58 -56.31 18.18
N GLU A 2 27.02 -55.05 18.08
CA GLU A 2 26.85 -54.10 16.97
C GLU A 2 25.46 -54.01 16.28
N THR A 3 24.57 -53.19 16.85
CA THR A 3 23.48 -52.57 16.11
C THR A 3 24.05 -51.43 15.27
N GLN A 4 24.16 -51.65 13.96
CA GLN A 4 24.56 -50.63 12.99
C GLN A 4 23.56 -49.47 13.01
N LEU A 5 24.09 -48.27 13.27
CA LEU A 5 23.35 -47.02 13.12
C LEU A 5 23.08 -46.78 11.63
N ASN A 6 21.84 -47.03 11.23
CA ASN A 6 21.35 -46.66 9.91
C ASN A 6 20.80 -45.24 10.01
N TYR A 7 21.67 -44.25 9.79
CA TYR A 7 21.21 -42.87 9.57
C TYR A 7 20.72 -42.77 8.12
N PRO A 8 19.46 -42.37 7.89
CA PRO A 8 18.99 -42.13 6.54
C PRO A 8 19.78 -40.99 5.90
N ASP A 9 20.26 -41.29 4.70
CA ASP A 9 21.05 -40.48 3.79
C ASP A 9 20.44 -39.08 3.59
N HIS A 10 21.31 -38.07 3.60
CA HIS A 10 21.00 -36.68 3.31
C HIS A 10 20.51 -36.54 1.87
N ARG A 11 19.19 -36.39 1.66
CA ARG A 11 18.55 -35.51 0.65
C ARG A 11 17.11 -35.97 0.41
N SER A 12 16.21 -35.44 1.22
CA SER A 12 14.81 -35.27 0.85
C SER A 12 14.29 -34.16 1.74
N LEU A 13 14.17 -32.96 1.18
CA LEU A 13 13.24 -31.88 1.56
C LEU A 13 13.54 -30.62 0.70
N GLU A 14 13.76 -30.80 -0.61
CA GLU A 14 13.51 -29.74 -1.59
C GLU A 14 12.11 -30.01 -2.17
N ASN A 15 11.08 -29.60 -1.41
CA ASN A 15 9.71 -29.33 -1.89
C ASN A 15 8.76 -29.16 -0.71
N VAL A 16 8.89 -28.06 0.03
CA VAL A 16 7.74 -27.42 0.71
C VAL A 16 8.06 -25.93 0.78
N PHE A 17 7.17 -25.08 0.26
CA PHE A 17 7.27 -23.62 0.17
C PHE A 17 7.82 -23.01 -1.15
N GLU A 18 7.60 -23.66 -2.29
CA GLU A 18 7.13 -22.91 -3.46
C GLU A 18 5.60 -22.78 -3.38
N SER A 19 5.13 -22.07 -2.35
CA SER A 19 3.75 -21.61 -2.31
C SER A 19 3.63 -20.38 -3.21
N SER A 20 3.47 -20.64 -4.50
CA SER A 20 2.52 -19.98 -5.39
C SER A 20 2.07 -18.58 -4.95
N ARG A 21 2.96 -17.58 -4.98
CA ARG A 21 2.50 -16.19 -5.10
C ARG A 21 2.22 -15.95 -6.57
N SER A 22 0.95 -15.96 -6.92
CA SER A 22 0.51 -15.52 -8.24
C SER A 22 0.98 -14.08 -8.43
N PRO A 23 1.67 -13.71 -9.53
CA PRO A 23 2.13 -12.33 -9.77
C PRO A 23 1.00 -11.30 -9.84
N ALA A 24 -0.26 -11.75 -9.91
CA ALA A 24 -1.45 -10.90 -9.88
C ALA A 24 -1.75 -10.28 -8.50
N GLU A 25 -1.31 -10.89 -7.39
CA GLU A 25 -1.57 -10.34 -6.05
C GLU A 25 -0.53 -9.28 -5.63
N GLU A 26 0.65 -9.26 -6.25
CA GLU A 26 1.68 -8.23 -5.99
C GLU A 26 1.45 -6.91 -6.73
N HIS A 27 0.57 -6.88 -7.72
CA HIS A 27 0.25 -5.65 -8.46
C HIS A 27 -0.81 -4.78 -7.79
N HIS A 28 -1.65 -5.33 -6.91
CA HIS A 28 -2.79 -4.58 -6.36
C HIS A 28 -2.42 -3.60 -5.23
N LEU A 29 -1.29 -3.82 -4.56
CA LEU A 29 -0.81 -2.91 -3.50
C LEU A 29 -0.07 -1.68 -4.03
N ARG A 30 0.35 -1.68 -5.31
CA ARG A 30 1.10 -0.56 -5.91
C ARG A 30 0.22 0.65 -6.21
N ASP A 31 -1.09 0.46 -6.20
CA ASP A 31 -2.08 1.47 -6.52
C ASP A 31 -2.95 1.86 -5.32
N LEU A 32 -2.58 1.42 -4.12
CA LEU A 32 -3.19 1.88 -2.88
C LEU A 32 -2.40 3.06 -2.33
N HIS A 33 -3.06 4.22 -2.23
CA HIS A 33 -2.48 5.42 -1.64
C HIS A 33 -2.99 5.66 -0.23
N LEU A 34 -2.08 5.70 0.74
CA LEU A 34 -2.42 6.07 2.12
C LEU A 34 -2.58 7.59 2.24
N VAL A 35 -3.75 8.03 2.69
CA VAL A 35 -4.10 9.42 2.90
C VAL A 35 -4.38 9.66 4.38
N THR A 36 -3.67 10.59 5.00
CA THR A 36 -3.99 11.07 6.34
C THR A 36 -4.75 12.39 6.29
N LEU A 37 -5.89 12.46 6.95
CA LEU A 37 -6.65 13.68 7.16
C LEU A 37 -6.47 14.16 8.61
N GLU A 38 -5.97 15.36 8.79
CA GLU A 38 -5.75 15.99 10.09
C GLU A 38 -6.43 17.36 10.16
N LYS A 39 -6.88 17.74 11.36
CA LYS A 39 -7.43 19.08 11.57
C LYS A 39 -6.29 20.07 11.80
N GLY A 40 -6.16 21.05 10.90
CA GLY A 40 -5.21 22.14 11.01
C GLY A 40 -5.63 23.19 12.04
N GLU A 41 -4.65 23.98 12.49
CA GLU A 41 -4.83 25.01 13.54
C GLU A 41 -5.75 26.17 13.11
N ASN A 42 -5.87 26.39 11.80
CA ASN A 42 -6.75 27.40 11.20
C ASN A 42 -8.19 26.90 10.97
N GLY A 43 -8.54 25.71 11.46
CA GLY A 43 -9.85 25.10 11.26
C GLY A 43 -10.04 24.42 9.90
N MET A 44 -9.02 24.42 9.04
CA MET A 44 -9.02 23.66 7.78
C MET A 44 -8.68 22.20 8.03
N ILE A 45 -9.14 21.29 7.17
CA ILE A 45 -8.70 19.89 7.15
C ILE A 45 -7.55 19.77 6.16
N VAL A 46 -6.42 19.22 6.61
CA VAL A 46 -5.24 18.96 5.78
C VAL A 46 -5.26 17.49 5.39
N ALA A 47 -5.19 17.22 4.08
CA ALA A 47 -5.04 15.87 3.55
C ALA A 47 -3.60 15.68 3.06
N LYS A 48 -2.96 14.58 3.45
CA LYS A 48 -1.57 14.27 3.07
C LYS A 48 -1.48 12.85 2.55
N CYS A 49 -0.90 12.69 1.37
CA CYS A 49 -0.42 11.41 0.85
C CYS A 49 1.10 11.46 0.76
N THR A 50 1.77 10.87 1.75
CA THR A 50 3.23 10.95 1.90
C THR A 50 3.99 10.15 0.84
N GLU A 51 3.36 9.11 0.29
CA GLU A 51 3.96 8.24 -0.72
C GLU A 51 4.34 8.99 -2.00
N ILE A 52 3.49 9.93 -2.41
CA ILE A 52 3.66 10.72 -3.64
C ILE A 52 3.81 12.22 -3.38
N ASN A 53 4.06 12.60 -2.11
CA ASN A 53 4.24 13.99 -1.67
C ASN A 53 3.09 14.93 -2.08
N VAL A 54 1.85 14.45 -2.03
CA VAL A 54 0.66 15.27 -2.30
C VAL A 54 0.11 15.80 -0.99
N ILE A 55 -0.08 17.12 -0.91
CA ILE A 55 -0.71 17.80 0.23
C ILE A 55 -1.80 18.71 -0.31
N THR A 56 -3.01 18.55 0.21
CA THR A 56 -4.15 19.42 -0.11
C THR A 56 -4.86 19.84 1.17
N GLN A 57 -5.76 20.80 1.06
CA GLN A 57 -6.56 21.30 2.18
C GLN A 57 -8.01 21.47 1.75
N GLY A 58 -8.93 21.37 2.71
CA GLY A 58 -10.36 21.57 2.49
C GLY A 58 -11.04 22.16 3.71
N LYS A 59 -12.21 22.75 3.50
CA LYS A 59 -13.02 23.34 4.59
C LYS A 59 -13.71 22.29 5.45
N SER A 60 -13.85 21.07 4.93
CA SER A 60 -14.41 19.90 5.60
C SER A 60 -13.60 18.65 5.27
N PHE A 61 -13.88 17.54 5.95
CA PHE A 61 -13.23 16.26 5.64
C PHE A 61 -13.54 15.81 4.21
N ASP A 62 -14.80 15.89 3.78
CA ASP A 62 -15.22 15.55 2.42
C ASP A 62 -14.54 16.42 1.36
N ASP A 63 -14.39 17.72 1.63
CA ASP A 63 -13.72 18.66 0.72
C ASP A 63 -12.23 18.32 0.60
N ALA A 64 -11.55 18.08 1.72
CA ALA A 64 -10.14 17.69 1.72
C ALA A 64 -9.90 16.32 1.06
N GLU A 65 -10.82 15.37 1.27
CA GLU A 65 -10.79 14.04 0.65
C GLU A 65 -10.98 14.12 -0.88
N ARG A 66 -11.95 14.91 -1.36
CA ARG A 66 -12.09 15.14 -2.80
C ARG A 66 -10.85 15.79 -3.39
N ASN A 67 -10.34 16.83 -2.75
CA ASN A 67 -9.19 17.58 -3.24
C ASN A 67 -7.93 16.70 -3.33
N VAL A 68 -7.69 15.82 -2.36
CA VAL A 68 -6.54 14.90 -2.42
C VAL A 68 -6.71 13.81 -3.47
N VAL A 69 -7.93 13.30 -3.70
CA VAL A 69 -8.20 12.34 -4.78
C VAL A 69 -7.92 12.96 -6.16
N GLU A 70 -8.38 14.19 -6.39
CA GLU A 70 -8.10 14.92 -7.64
C GLU A 70 -6.60 15.16 -7.83
N ALA A 71 -5.90 15.57 -6.77
CA ALA A 71 -4.47 15.78 -6.82
C ALA A 71 -3.67 14.48 -7.06
N ILE A 72 -4.05 13.36 -6.44
CA ILE A 72 -3.45 12.04 -6.71
C ILE A 72 -3.68 11.65 -8.18
N SER A 73 -4.90 11.84 -8.69
CA SER A 73 -5.25 11.52 -10.08
C SER A 73 -4.40 12.32 -11.08
N LEU A 74 -4.23 13.63 -10.84
CA LEU A 74 -3.37 14.50 -11.67
C LEU A 74 -1.91 14.05 -11.64
N MET A 75 -1.36 13.80 -10.45
CA MET A 75 0.02 13.34 -10.32
C MET A 75 0.27 12.00 -11.03
N ARG A 76 -0.70 11.08 -11.00
CA ARG A 76 -0.59 9.80 -11.72
C ARG A 76 -0.63 9.99 -13.23
N GLU A 77 -1.48 10.90 -13.72
CA GLU A 77 -1.53 11.26 -15.14
C GLU A 77 -0.19 11.84 -15.61
N GLU A 78 0.43 12.75 -14.83
CA GLU A 78 1.74 13.31 -15.16
C GLU A 78 2.86 12.26 -15.18
N LEU A 79 2.76 11.23 -14.33
CA LEU A 79 3.70 10.10 -14.30
C LEU A 79 3.44 9.05 -15.39
N GLY A 80 2.42 9.24 -16.23
CA GLY A 80 2.01 8.26 -17.25
C GLY A 80 1.49 6.95 -16.66
N LYS A 81 0.94 6.99 -15.43
CA LYS A 81 0.34 5.85 -14.75
C LYS A 81 -1.17 5.78 -14.99
N ASP A 82 -1.76 4.61 -14.77
CA ASP A 82 -3.20 4.40 -14.85
C ASP A 82 -3.96 5.27 -13.85
N LYS A 83 -5.15 5.74 -14.27
CA LYS A 83 -6.08 6.52 -13.45
C LYS A 83 -6.90 5.67 -12.48
N GLU A 84 -6.84 4.35 -12.60
CA GLU A 84 -7.46 3.44 -11.64
C GLU A 84 -6.52 3.29 -10.45
N PHE A 85 -6.96 3.75 -9.28
CA PHE A 85 -6.24 3.65 -8.03
C PHE A 85 -7.21 3.54 -6.86
N SER A 86 -6.73 3.01 -5.74
CA SER A 86 -7.44 2.96 -4.48
C SER A 86 -6.83 3.94 -3.50
N ILE A 87 -7.64 4.49 -2.60
CA ILE A 87 -7.16 5.28 -1.46
C ILE A 87 -7.58 4.63 -0.16
N SER A 88 -6.73 4.68 0.86
CA SER A 88 -7.11 4.37 2.23
C SER A 88 -6.98 5.62 3.08
N VAL A 89 -8.10 6.07 3.63
CA VAL A 89 -8.18 7.33 4.37
C VAL A 89 -8.11 7.05 5.87
N ARG A 90 -7.12 7.62 6.55
CA ARG A 90 -6.99 7.60 8.00
C ARG A 90 -7.19 9.02 8.54
N ARG A 91 -8.22 9.21 9.36
CA ARG A 91 -8.47 10.49 10.02
C ARG A 91 -7.77 10.53 11.39
N ILE A 92 -7.07 11.62 11.68
CA ILE A 92 -6.31 11.84 12.90
C ILE A 92 -6.93 13.04 13.62
N PHE A 93 -7.47 12.81 14.81
CA PHE A 93 -8.11 13.81 15.68
C PHE A 93 -7.76 13.54 17.13
#